data_AF-A0A5S3Y0C3-F1
#
_entry.id   AF-A0A5S3Y0C3-F1
#
_cell.length_a   1.000
_cell.length_b   1.000
_cell.length_c   1.000
_cell.angle_alpha   90.00
_cell.angle_beta   90.00
_cell.angle_gamma   90.00
#
_symmetry.space_group_name_H-M   'P 1'
#
loop_
_entity.id
_entity.type
_entity.pdbx_description
1 polymer ?
#
loop_
_entity_poly.entity_id
_entity_poly.type
_entity_poly.pdbx_seq_one_letter_code
_entity_poly.pdbx_strand_id
1 'polypeptide(L)'
;SQAREEQTLHSDQDNGLVLEEAVTDEQLVYFARLGAYVCEHLVECGIRRCPGNIMASNEACRGTVTQWIDRFYNWISSPTPKAMLNCKIYFDLRLIDGSASLF
;
A
#
# COMPACT_ATOMS: atom_id res chain seq x y z
N SER A 1 -5.61 2.61 13.39
CA SER A 1 -4.89 2.34 12.14
C SER A 1 -3.69 1.44 12.42
N GLN A 2 -3.33 0.53 11.50
CA GLN A 2 -2.11 -0.31 11.64
C GLN A 2 -0.82 0.51 11.66
N ALA A 3 -0.73 1.55 10.83
CA ALA A 3 0.48 2.38 10.74
C ALA A 3 0.77 3.15 12.05
N ARG A 4 -0.28 3.54 12.78
CA ARG A 4 -0.21 4.23 14.07
C ARG A 4 -0.28 3.32 15.29
N GLU A 5 -0.35 2.00 15.09
CA GLU A 5 -0.54 1.03 16.17
C GLU A 5 -1.84 1.22 16.99
N GLU A 6 -2.84 1.88 16.40
CA GLU A 6 -4.14 2.22 17.02
C GLU A 6 -5.28 1.39 16.42
N GLN A 7 -5.09 0.09 16.25
CA GLN A 7 -6.16 -0.76 15.71
C GLN A 7 -7.29 -0.95 16.72
N THR A 8 -8.52 -0.93 16.21
CA THR A 8 -9.74 -1.23 16.95
C THR A 8 -10.56 -2.26 16.18
N LEU A 9 -11.61 -2.80 16.80
CA LEU A 9 -12.54 -3.76 16.18
C LEU A 9 -13.15 -3.29 14.84
N HIS A 10 -13.15 -1.97 14.57
CA HIS A 10 -13.71 -1.38 13.35
C HIS A 10 -12.65 -0.95 12.34
N SER A 11 -11.38 -1.29 12.56
CA SER A 11 -10.31 -0.96 11.62
C SER A 11 -10.44 -1.78 10.33
N ASP A 12 -10.22 -1.12 9.20
CA ASP A 12 -9.99 -1.74 7.92
C ASP A 12 -8.49 -1.99 7.69
N GLN A 13 -8.17 -2.66 6.58
CA GLN A 13 -6.81 -2.86 6.11
C GLN A 13 -6.43 -1.78 5.09
N ASP A 14 -5.39 -1.02 5.42
CA ASP A 14 -4.65 -0.19 4.48
C ASP A 14 -3.25 -0.75 4.33
N ASN A 15 -2.88 -1.21 3.13
CA ASN A 15 -1.57 -1.80 2.88
C ASN A 15 -1.13 -1.60 1.42
N GLY A 16 0.18 -1.69 1.19
CA GLY A 16 0.78 -1.61 -0.13
C GLY A 16 2.12 -2.35 -0.19
N LEU A 17 2.63 -2.54 -1.39
CA LEU A 17 3.91 -3.19 -1.65
C LEU A 17 4.88 -2.20 -2.30
N VAL A 18 6.09 -2.16 -1.77
CA VAL A 18 7.26 -1.54 -2.41
C VAL A 18 8.10 -2.66 -3.02
N LEU A 19 8.34 -2.57 -4.32
CA LEU A 19 9.09 -3.56 -5.08
C LEU A 19 10.50 -3.03 -5.41
N GLU A 20 11.43 -3.94 -5.66
CA GLU A 20 12.74 -3.59 -6.20
C GLU A 20 12.61 -3.15 -7.67
N GLU A 21 13.55 -2.33 -8.15
CA GLU A 21 13.52 -1.80 -9.53
C GLU A 21 13.62 -2.89 -10.61
N ALA A 22 14.38 -3.95 -10.34
CA ALA A 22 14.64 -5.02 -11.30
C ALA A 22 13.57 -6.13 -11.28
N VAL A 23 12.30 -5.77 -11.01
CA VAL A 23 11.19 -6.73 -10.96
C VAL A 23 10.79 -7.18 -12.37
N THR A 24 10.71 -8.49 -12.59
CA THR A 24 10.28 -9.08 -13.87
C THR A 24 8.75 -9.13 -13.99
N ASP A 25 8.21 -9.30 -15.19
CA ASP A 25 6.76 -9.44 -15.40
C ASP A 25 6.16 -10.62 -14.62
N GLU A 26 6.90 -11.73 -14.52
CA GLU A 26 6.46 -12.89 -13.72
C GLU A 26 6.42 -12.55 -12.22
N GLN A 27 7.41 -11.81 -11.73
CA GLN A 27 7.42 -11.33 -10.35
C GLN A 27 6.31 -10.31 -10.08
N LEU A 28 5.99 -9.43 -11.04
CA LEU A 28 4.84 -8.53 -10.93
C LEU A 28 3.53 -9.30 -10.77
N VAL A 29 3.32 -10.37 -11.54
CA VAL A 29 2.17 -11.26 -11.40
C VAL A 29 2.17 -11.94 -10.03
N TYR A 30 3.33 -12.42 -9.58
CA TYR A 30 3.48 -13.01 -8.24
C TYR A 30 3.07 -12.02 -7.14
N PHE A 31 3.59 -10.78 -7.17
CA PHE A 31 3.28 -9.78 -6.15
C PHE A 31 1.82 -9.30 -6.21
N ALA A 32 1.21 -9.27 -7.39
CA ALA A 32 -0.23 -9.01 -7.51
C ALA A 32 -1.05 -10.12 -6.84
N ARG A 33 -0.69 -11.39 -7.05
CA ARG A 33 -1.34 -12.54 -6.40
C ARG A 33 -1.09 -12.56 -4.89
N LEU A 34 0.12 -12.24 -4.44
CA LEU A 34 0.46 -12.12 -3.03
C LEU A 34 -0.40 -11.05 -2.35
N GLY A 35 -0.50 -9.86 -2.95
CA GLY A 35 -1.35 -8.78 -2.44
C GLY A 35 -2.81 -9.20 -2.32
N ALA A 36 -3.36 -9.87 -3.33
CA ALA A 36 -4.72 -10.41 -3.28
C ALA A 36 -4.89 -11.45 -2.16
N TYR A 37 -3.98 -12.43 -2.10
CA TYR A 37 -3.98 -13.49 -1.10
C TYR A 37 -3.98 -12.94 0.33
N VAL A 38 -3.06 -12.02 0.64
CA VAL A 38 -2.97 -11.40 1.98
C VAL A 38 -4.25 -10.64 2.30
N CYS A 39 -4.78 -9.84 1.37
CA CYS A 39 -5.99 -9.06 1.60
C CYS A 39 -7.21 -9.94 1.85
N GLU A 40 -7.33 -11.07 1.15
CA GLU A 40 -8.40 -12.05 1.35
C GLU A 40 -8.31 -12.73 2.72
N HIS A 41 -7.13 -13.20 3.12
CA HIS A 41 -6.97 -13.87 4.41
C HIS A 41 -7.09 -12.90 5.59
N LEU A 42 -6.75 -11.62 5.42
CA LEU A 42 -7.06 -10.58 6.42
C LEU A 42 -8.58 -10.43 6.61
N VAL A 43 -9.38 -10.56 5.54
CA VAL A 43 -10.84 -10.55 5.65
C VAL A 43 -11.35 -11.79 6.40
N GLU A 44 -10.79 -12.97 6.14
CA GLU A 44 -11.12 -14.20 6.87
C GLU A 44 -10.80 -14.08 8.37
N CYS A 45 -9.75 -13.35 8.72
CA CYS A 45 -9.39 -12.99 10.09
C CYS A 45 -10.26 -11.88 10.71
N GLY A 46 -11.27 -11.37 9.99
CA GLY A 46 -12.19 -10.33 10.47
C GLY A 46 -11.75 -8.89 10.18
N ILE A 47 -10.64 -8.67 9.47
CA ILE A 47 -10.16 -7.34 9.06
C ILE A 47 -10.76 -7.00 7.70
N ARG A 48 -11.86 -6.26 7.74
CA ARG A 48 -12.62 -5.83 6.55
C ARG A 48 -11.78 -5.02 5.56
N ARG A 49 -12.12 -5.15 4.27
CA ARG A 49 -11.51 -4.38 3.17
C ARG A 49 -11.69 -2.87 3.36
N CYS A 50 -10.70 -2.10 2.94
CA CYS A 50 -10.78 -0.64 2.88
C CYS A 50 -11.76 -0.20 1.78
N PRO A 51 -12.79 0.62 2.09
CA PRO A 51 -13.72 1.16 1.09
C PRO A 51 -13.03 2.04 0.03
N GLY A 52 -11.90 2.65 0.38
CA GLY A 52 -11.07 3.45 -0.52
C GLY A 52 -10.17 2.63 -1.46
N ASN A 53 -10.21 1.29 -1.35
CA ASN A 53 -9.39 0.36 -2.12
C ASN A 53 -7.87 0.62 -1.98
N ILE A 54 -7.43 1.01 -0.78
CA ILE A 54 -6.03 1.25 -0.42
C ILE A 54 -5.40 -0.05 0.08
N MET A 55 -5.28 -1.04 -0.80
CA MET A 55 -4.82 -2.38 -0.45
C MET A 55 -3.89 -2.90 -1.52
N ALA A 56 -2.90 -3.73 -1.16
CA ALA A 56 -1.94 -4.32 -2.08
C ALA A 56 -2.57 -5.21 -3.16
N SER A 57 -3.85 -5.59 -3.03
CA SER A 57 -4.65 -6.18 -4.11
C SER A 57 -4.92 -5.22 -5.27
N ASN A 58 -4.92 -3.90 -5.02
CA ASN A 58 -5.00 -2.83 -6.01
C ASN A 58 -3.62 -2.50 -6.59
N GLU A 59 -3.52 -2.39 -7.91
CA GLU A 59 -2.28 -2.04 -8.62
C GLU A 59 -1.73 -0.68 -8.21
N ALA A 60 -2.61 0.28 -7.91
CA ALA A 60 -2.20 1.60 -7.43
C ALA A 60 -1.49 1.56 -6.06
N CYS A 61 -1.61 0.44 -5.32
CA CYS A 61 -0.96 0.22 -4.03
C CYS A 61 0.26 -0.72 -4.16
N ARG A 62 0.75 -0.95 -5.38
CA ARG A 62 2.01 -1.64 -5.67
C ARG A 62 2.89 -0.74 -6.54
N GLY A 63 4.20 -0.88 -6.42
CA GLY A 63 5.13 -0.19 -7.31
C GLY A 63 6.57 -0.29 -6.83
N THR A 64 7.51 -0.01 -7.71
CA THR A 64 8.92 0.11 -7.34
C THR A 64 9.17 1.34 -6.47
N VAL A 65 10.34 1.42 -5.85
CA VAL A 65 10.76 2.59 -5.05
C VAL A 65 10.63 3.87 -5.88
N THR A 66 11.15 3.87 -7.11
CA THR A 66 11.08 5.02 -8.03
C THR A 66 9.63 5.41 -8.32
N GLN A 67 8.77 4.43 -8.63
CA GLN A 67 7.35 4.71 -8.90
C GLN A 67 6.63 5.33 -7.69
N TRP A 68 6.97 4.91 -6.46
CA TRP A 68 6.41 5.50 -5.25
C TRP A 68 6.93 6.92 -5.01
N ILE A 69 8.24 7.15 -5.19
CA ILE A 69 8.84 8.49 -5.11
C ILE A 69 8.18 9.43 -6.11
N ASP A 70 7.98 9.00 -7.35
CA ASP A 70 7.32 9.81 -8.38
C ASP A 70 5.87 10.15 -8.00
N ARG A 71 5.12 9.20 -7.43
CA ARG A 71 3.75 9.46 -6.92
C ARG A 71 3.77 10.52 -5.82
N PHE A 72 4.67 10.39 -4.85
CA PHE A 72 4.80 11.33 -3.75
C PHE A 72 5.19 12.73 -4.25
N TYR A 73 6.17 12.80 -5.14
CA TYR A 73 6.60 14.06 -5.76
C TYR A 73 5.44 14.74 -6.50
N ASN A 74 4.65 13.98 -7.26
CA ASN A 74 3.49 14.51 -7.98
C ASN A 74 2.40 15.03 -7.02
N TRP A 75 2.13 14.32 -5.91
CA TRP A 75 1.13 14.77 -4.94
C TRP A 75 1.57 16.03 -4.19
N ILE A 76 2.87 16.17 -3.89
CA ILE A 76 3.43 17.35 -3.24
C ILE A 76 3.45 18.55 -4.19
N SER A 77 3.90 18.35 -5.43
CA SER A 77 4.10 19.43 -6.41
C SER A 77 2.81 19.95 -7.04
N SER A 78 1.74 19.14 -7.05
CA SER A 78 0.42 19.54 -7.59
C SER A 78 -0.72 19.17 -6.63
N PRO A 79 -0.99 20.02 -5.61
CA PRO A 79 -1.94 19.72 -4.55
C PRO A 79 -3.40 19.86 -5.02
N THR A 80 -3.90 18.81 -5.67
CA THR A 80 -5.34 18.61 -5.89
C THR A 80 -6.00 18.02 -4.64
N PRO A 81 -7.34 18.08 -4.48
CA PRO A 81 -8.02 17.41 -3.36
C PRO A 81 -7.68 15.91 -3.24
N LYS A 82 -7.53 15.23 -4.38
CA LYS A 82 -7.11 13.82 -4.43
C LYS A 82 -5.65 13.64 -4.00
N ALA A 83 -4.75 14.51 -4.43
CA ALA A 83 -3.35 14.49 -3.99
C ALA A 83 -3.25 14.70 -2.47
N MET A 84 -4.00 15.66 -1.92
CA MET A 84 -4.05 15.90 -0.48
C MET A 84 -4.60 14.70 0.31
N LEU A 85 -5.62 14.01 -0.22
CA LEU A 85 -6.11 12.77 0.36
C LEU A 85 -5.05 11.67 0.33
N ASN A 86 -4.37 11.50 -0.81
CA ASN A 86 -3.29 10.52 -0.95
C ASN A 86 -2.13 10.81 0.02
N CYS A 87 -1.70 12.06 0.17
CA CYS A 87 -0.66 12.42 1.16
C CYS A 87 -1.07 12.02 2.58
N LYS A 88 -2.33 12.25 2.97
CA LYS A 88 -2.82 11.84 4.30
C LYS A 88 -2.80 10.33 4.52
N ILE A 89 -3.05 9.56 3.47
CA ILE A 89 -3.08 8.10 3.54
C ILE A 89 -1.66 7.54 3.52
N TYR A 90 -0.85 7.94 2.53
CA TYR A 90 0.42 7.29 2.24
C TYR A 90 1.62 7.90 2.97
N PHE A 91 1.52 9.08 3.61
CA PHE A 91 2.62 9.57 4.46
C PHE A 91 2.51 9.07 5.91
N ASP A 92 1.42 8.36 6.21
CA ASP A 92 1.20 7.66 7.47
C ASP A 92 1.46 6.17 7.27
N LEU A 93 2.72 5.82 6.99
CA LEU A 93 3.16 4.46 6.67
C LEU A 93 4.19 3.92 7.67
N ARG A 94 4.23 2.60 7.79
CA ARG A 94 5.18 1.84 8.62
C ARG A 94 5.58 0.57 7.88
N LEU A 95 6.85 0.21 7.96
CA LEU A 95 7.31 -1.10 7.49
C LEU A 95 6.72 -2.19 8.38
N ILE A 96 5.98 -3.13 7.78
CA ILE A 96 5.43 -4.29 8.49
C ILE A 96 6.32 -5.51 8.30
N ASP A 97 6.72 -5.77 7.06
CA ASP A 97 7.59 -6.89 6.69
C ASP A 97 8.30 -6.58 5.36
N GLY A 98 9.42 -7.27 5.10
CA GLY A 98 10.24 -7.12 3.91
C GLY A 98 11.57 -6.40 4.16
N SER A 99 12.17 -5.88 3.09
CA SER A 99 13.50 -5.26 3.18
C SER A 99 13.44 -3.82 3.70
N ALA A 100 14.09 -3.56 4.82
CA ALA A 100 14.26 -2.21 5.35
C ALA A 100 15.12 -1.30 4.45
N SER A 101 15.84 -1.85 3.46
CA SER A 101 16.58 -1.02 2.49
C SER A 101 15.69 -0.42 1.40
N LEU A 102 14.48 -0.94 1.21
CA LEU A 102 13.51 -0.45 0.22
C LEU A 102 12.53 0.57 0.83
N PHE A 103 12.46 0.64 2.16
CA PHE A 103 11.56 1.50 2.93
C PHE A 103 12.29 2.77 3.37
#